data_AF-A0A2R4XFE0-F1
#
_entry.id   AF-A0A2R4XFE0-F1
#
_cell.length_a   1.000
_cell.length_b   1.000
_cell.length_c   1.000
_cell.angle_alpha   90.00
_cell.angle_beta   90.00
_cell.angle_gamma   90.00
#
_symmetry.space_group_name_H-M   'P 1'
#
loop_
_entity.id
_entity.type
_entity.pdbx_description
1 polymer ?
#
loop_
_entity_poly.entity_id
_entity_poly.type
_entity_poly.pdbx_seq_one_letter_code
_entity_poly.pdbx_strand_id
1 'polypeptide(L)'
;MIPAMGTEGADLSPEKPAESASYPYPVLMTNASTDASLVNKMLNAMDETFDEYKDAAPGNVGWAMDRQSLSWVVPYHEGAIEFFKSKGMWTDEDQKNNDMLIKRQEVLAKAWQDVKSRKHANAAEFEQDWMKTRAGALTAAGMDAGTSNW
;
A
#
# COMPACT_ATOMS: atom_id res chain seq x y z
N MET A 1 -0.85 -0.47 -12.69
CA MET A 1 0.34 0.30 -13.15
C MET A 1 -0.09 1.10 -14.36
N ILE A 2 0.26 2.37 -14.40
CA ILE A 2 -0.05 3.26 -15.54
C ILE A 2 1.27 3.41 -16.33
N PRO A 3 1.27 3.21 -17.66
CA PRO A 3 2.43 3.52 -18.48
C PRO A 3 2.82 4.98 -18.29
N ALA A 4 4.10 5.23 -18.00
CA ALA A 4 4.61 6.56 -17.76
C ALA A 4 5.99 6.73 -18.40
N MET A 5 6.27 7.96 -18.84
CA MET A 5 7.61 8.34 -19.26
C MET A 5 8.37 8.81 -18.03
N GLY A 6 9.32 8.00 -17.55
CA GLY A 6 10.23 8.40 -16.49
C GLY A 6 11.24 9.41 -17.01
N THR A 7 11.24 10.62 -16.44
CA THR A 7 12.18 11.71 -16.76
C THR A 7 13.14 12.03 -15.62
N GLU A 8 13.00 11.36 -14.47
CA GLU A 8 13.78 11.57 -13.26
C GLU A 8 14.50 10.26 -12.88
N GLY A 9 15.82 10.30 -12.67
CA GLY A 9 16.63 9.13 -12.34
C GLY A 9 18.01 9.15 -13.00
N ALA A 10 18.84 8.15 -12.73
CA ALA A 10 20.15 8.03 -13.35
C ALA A 10 20.01 7.83 -14.87
N ASP A 11 20.60 8.73 -15.66
CA ASP A 11 20.56 8.73 -17.14
C ASP A 11 19.18 9.01 -17.77
N LEU A 12 18.22 9.53 -16.98
CA LEU A 12 16.91 10.00 -17.45
C LEU A 12 16.83 11.53 -17.41
N SER A 13 16.15 12.11 -18.40
CA SER A 13 15.81 13.54 -18.44
C SER A 13 14.53 13.76 -19.26
N PRO A 14 13.93 14.96 -19.26
CA PRO A 14 12.84 15.30 -20.17
C PRO A 14 13.16 15.04 -21.66
N GLU A 15 14.42 15.20 -22.05
CA GLU A 15 14.93 14.98 -23.41
C GLU A 15 15.33 13.53 -23.69
N LYS A 16 15.56 12.73 -22.64
CA LYS A 16 15.88 11.30 -22.71
C LYS A 16 14.99 10.49 -21.76
N PRO A 17 13.67 10.40 -22.04
CA PRO A 17 12.76 9.68 -21.17
C PRO A 17 12.79 8.17 -21.45
N ALA A 18 12.44 7.37 -20.45
CA ALA A 18 12.24 5.92 -20.60
C ALA A 18 10.79 5.54 -20.31
N GLU A 19 10.19 4.70 -21.16
CA GLU A 19 8.88 4.12 -20.86
C GLU A 19 9.03 3.12 -19.72
N SER A 20 8.25 3.33 -18.66
CA SER A 20 8.26 2.48 -17.48
C SER A 20 6.87 2.41 -16.86
N ALA A 21 6.68 1.44 -15.98
CA ALA A 21 5.57 1.48 -15.03
C ALA A 21 5.90 2.50 -13.93
N SER A 22 5.09 3.54 -13.80
CA SER A 22 5.20 4.43 -12.63
C SER A 22 4.39 3.87 -11.46
N TYR A 23 5.00 3.97 -10.27
CA TYR A 23 4.36 3.81 -8.98
C TYR A 23 4.54 5.12 -8.22
N PRO A 24 3.53 5.56 -7.45
CA PRO A 24 3.69 6.71 -6.57
C PRO A 24 4.86 6.46 -5.61
N TYR A 25 5.83 7.34 -5.67
CA TYR A 25 7.01 7.37 -4.85
C TYR A 25 7.17 8.80 -4.35
N PRO A 26 7.57 9.00 -3.09
CA PRO A 26 7.94 8.00 -2.08
C PRO A 26 6.76 7.45 -1.26
N VAL A 27 6.97 6.31 -0.57
CA VAL A 27 5.99 5.65 0.30
C VAL A 27 6.62 5.41 1.67
N LEU A 28 5.95 5.87 2.74
CA LEU A 28 6.37 5.65 4.12
C LEU A 28 5.47 4.57 4.75
N MET A 29 6.07 3.46 5.14
CA MET A 29 5.35 2.33 5.72
C MET A 29 5.67 2.17 7.21
N THR A 30 4.70 1.65 7.95
CA THR A 30 4.85 1.31 9.37
C THR A 30 3.98 0.10 9.70
N ASN A 31 4.20 -0.50 10.87
CA ASN A 31 3.35 -1.57 11.36
C ASN A 31 2.04 -1.02 11.93
N ALA A 32 0.98 -1.83 11.90
CA ALA A 32 -0.29 -1.49 12.54
C ALA A 32 -0.19 -1.32 14.08
N SER A 33 0.89 -1.83 14.69
CA SER A 33 1.16 -1.70 16.13
C SER A 33 1.91 -0.42 16.50
N THR A 34 2.28 0.41 15.53
CA THR A 34 2.97 1.67 15.81
C THR A 34 1.99 2.63 16.48
N ASP A 35 2.47 3.43 17.44
CA ASP A 35 1.61 4.39 18.13
C ASP A 35 0.99 5.40 17.15
N ALA A 36 -0.33 5.54 17.19
CA ALA A 36 -1.07 6.45 16.32
C ALA A 36 -0.62 7.90 16.45
N SER A 37 -0.35 8.35 17.67
CA SER A 37 0.12 9.72 17.91
C SER A 37 1.48 9.96 17.29
N LEU A 38 2.39 8.98 17.35
CA LEU A 38 3.68 9.05 16.68
C LEU A 38 3.53 9.15 15.16
N VAL A 39 2.70 8.31 14.55
CA VAL A 39 2.45 8.35 13.09
C VAL A 39 1.87 9.70 12.68
N ASN A 40 0.87 10.19 13.42
CA ASN A 40 0.25 11.48 13.16
C ASN A 40 1.25 12.64 13.27
N LYS A 41 2.06 12.67 14.34
CA LYS A 41 3.11 13.69 14.54
C LYS A 41 4.18 13.66 13.46
N MET A 42 4.58 12.47 13.01
CA MET A 42 5.53 12.32 11.92
C MET A 42 5.00 12.95 10.62
N LEU A 43 3.74 12.69 10.27
CA LEU A 43 3.14 13.26 9.07
C LEU A 43 2.97 14.78 9.15
N ASN A 44 2.59 15.32 10.31
CA ASN A 44 2.58 16.78 10.50
C ASN A 44 3.97 17.38 10.33
N ALA A 45 5.01 16.77 10.92
CA ALA A 45 6.38 17.27 10.76
C ALA A 45 6.83 17.24 9.29
N MET A 46 6.48 16.19 8.53
CA MET A 46 6.78 16.11 7.10
C MET A 46 6.05 17.18 6.28
N ASP A 47 4.75 17.39 6.53
CA ASP A 47 3.97 18.40 5.83
C ASP A 47 4.45 19.83 6.15
N GLU A 48 4.66 20.14 7.44
CA GLU A 48 5.08 21.47 7.90
C GLU A 48 6.49 21.86 7.42
N THR A 49 7.39 20.88 7.26
CA THR A 49 8.77 21.10 6.82
C THR A 49 9.01 20.79 5.36
N PHE A 50 7.95 20.50 4.58
CA PHE A 50 8.06 20.05 3.19
C PHE A 50 8.92 20.98 2.33
N ASP A 51 8.70 22.29 2.42
CA ASP A 51 9.46 23.29 1.66
C ASP A 51 10.95 23.30 1.99
N GLU A 52 11.35 22.86 3.20
CA GLU A 52 12.75 22.80 3.62
C GLU A 52 13.49 21.60 3.01
N TYR A 53 12.80 20.48 2.74
CA TYR A 53 13.45 19.25 2.30
C TYR A 53 13.10 18.77 0.88
N LYS A 54 12.08 19.35 0.22
CA LYS A 54 11.61 18.89 -1.10
C LYS A 54 12.69 18.85 -2.18
N ASP A 55 13.69 19.72 -2.08
CA ASP A 55 14.80 19.84 -3.04
C ASP A 55 16.07 19.09 -2.59
N ALA A 56 16.06 18.47 -1.41
CA ALA A 56 17.24 17.83 -0.83
C ALA A 56 17.60 16.48 -1.48
N ALA A 57 16.66 15.84 -2.20
CA ALA A 57 16.90 14.62 -2.95
C ALA A 57 15.88 14.45 -4.09
N PRO A 58 16.28 13.83 -5.22
CA PRO A 58 15.34 13.46 -6.29
C PRO A 58 14.16 12.64 -5.75
N GLY A 59 12.95 13.00 -6.17
CA GLY A 59 11.72 12.32 -5.77
C GLY A 59 11.05 12.85 -4.51
N ASN A 60 11.73 13.64 -3.66
CA ASN A 60 11.11 14.20 -2.45
C ASN A 60 9.86 15.05 -2.75
N VAL A 61 9.78 15.65 -3.94
CA VAL A 61 8.57 16.36 -4.42
C VAL A 61 7.31 15.49 -4.39
N GLY A 62 7.42 14.16 -4.39
CA GLY A 62 6.28 13.24 -4.27
C GLY A 62 5.61 13.27 -2.89
N TRP A 63 6.23 13.85 -1.86
CA TRP A 63 5.61 14.07 -0.55
C TRP A 63 4.61 15.24 -0.52
N ALA A 64 4.53 16.05 -1.58
CA ALA A 64 3.61 17.19 -1.62
C ALA A 64 2.15 16.73 -1.42
N MET A 65 1.39 17.47 -0.60
CA MET A 65 0.01 17.10 -0.26
C MET A 65 -0.90 17.03 -1.49
N ASP A 66 -0.69 17.88 -2.49
CA ASP A 66 -1.43 17.90 -3.76
C ASP A 66 -1.12 16.72 -4.70
N ARG A 67 -0.16 15.86 -4.34
CA ARG A 67 0.22 14.65 -5.08
C ARG A 67 -0.26 13.36 -4.43
N GLN A 68 -0.93 13.44 -3.28
CA GLN A 68 -1.36 12.25 -2.54
C GLN A 68 -2.63 11.64 -3.15
N SER A 69 -2.58 10.34 -3.45
CA SER A 69 -3.74 9.53 -3.83
C SER A 69 -4.06 8.57 -2.69
N LEU A 70 -5.17 8.80 -1.99
CA LEU A 70 -5.51 8.12 -0.72
C LEU A 70 -6.28 6.80 -0.90
N SER A 71 -6.79 6.55 -2.11
CA SER A 71 -7.37 5.26 -2.48
C SER A 71 -6.26 4.29 -2.90
N TRP A 72 -5.59 3.72 -1.89
CA TRP A 72 -4.39 2.89 -2.05
C TRP A 72 -4.66 1.38 -2.08
N VAL A 73 -3.61 0.57 -2.31
CA VAL A 73 -3.67 -0.90 -2.31
C VAL A 73 -3.22 -1.54 -0.99
N VAL A 74 -2.75 -0.73 -0.04
CA VAL A 74 -2.35 -1.12 1.31
C VAL A 74 -3.13 -0.27 2.31
N PRO A 75 -3.62 -0.82 3.44
CA PRO A 75 -4.31 -0.05 4.46
C PRO A 75 -3.46 1.10 5.00
N TYR A 76 -4.11 2.22 5.32
CA TYR A 76 -3.54 3.32 6.08
C TYR A 76 -3.56 3.02 7.57
N HIS A 77 -2.52 3.50 8.26
CA HIS A 77 -2.47 3.52 9.70
C HIS A 77 -3.48 4.53 10.28
N GLU A 78 -4.06 4.25 11.45
CA GLU A 78 -5.07 5.13 12.08
C GLU A 78 -4.57 6.57 12.28
N GLY A 79 -3.35 6.76 12.79
CA GLY A 79 -2.74 8.09 12.91
C GLY A 79 -2.54 8.82 11.58
N ALA A 80 -2.38 8.10 10.46
CA ALA A 80 -2.33 8.68 9.13
C ALA A 80 -3.72 9.10 8.64
N ILE A 81 -4.74 8.27 8.87
CA ILE A 81 -6.13 8.60 8.60
C ILE A 81 -6.54 9.87 9.35
N GLU A 82 -6.19 9.98 10.65
CA GLU A 82 -6.43 11.17 11.46
C GLU A 82 -5.78 12.43 10.88
N PHE A 83 -4.55 12.31 10.38
CA PHE A 83 -3.83 13.39 9.72
C PHE A 83 -4.53 13.84 8.43
N PHE A 84 -4.86 12.91 7.53
CA PHE A 84 -5.54 13.27 6.28
C PHE A 84 -6.97 13.80 6.51
N LYS A 85 -7.67 13.32 7.55
CA LYS A 85 -8.96 13.87 7.98
C LYS A 85 -8.81 15.32 8.45
N SER A 86 -7.80 15.64 9.25
CA SER A 86 -7.58 17.02 9.75
C SER A 86 -7.26 18.01 8.62
N LYS A 87 -6.68 17.53 7.52
CA LYS A 87 -6.43 18.29 6.29
C LYS A 87 -7.62 18.33 5.33
N GLY A 88 -8.73 17.65 5.64
CA GLY A 88 -9.93 17.59 4.80
C GLY A 88 -9.75 16.76 3.53
N MET A 89 -8.73 15.89 3.47
CA MET A 89 -8.39 15.11 2.27
C MET A 89 -8.95 13.69 2.31
N TRP A 90 -9.26 13.16 3.48
CA TRP A 90 -9.77 11.80 3.64
C TRP A 90 -11.27 11.72 3.36
N THR A 91 -11.66 10.96 2.34
CA THR A 91 -13.04 10.82 1.90
C THR A 91 -13.72 9.55 2.44
N ASP A 92 -15.04 9.45 2.27
CA ASP A 92 -15.78 8.22 2.56
C ASP A 92 -15.38 7.05 1.64
N GLU A 93 -14.96 7.35 0.41
CA GLU A 93 -14.45 6.35 -0.52
C GLU A 93 -13.11 5.77 -0.04
N ASP A 94 -12.20 6.63 0.43
CA ASP A 94 -10.93 6.21 1.02
C ASP A 94 -11.15 5.35 2.27
N GLN A 95 -12.10 5.75 3.14
CA GLN A 95 -12.47 4.96 4.31
C GLN A 95 -13.00 3.58 3.91
N LYS A 96 -13.94 3.53 2.97
CA LYS A 96 -14.52 2.27 2.49
C LYS A 96 -13.47 1.34 1.87
N ASN A 97 -12.55 1.89 1.07
CA ASN A 97 -11.45 1.13 0.49
C ASN A 97 -10.51 0.60 1.58
N ASN A 98 -10.12 1.44 2.53
CA ASN A 98 -9.26 1.06 3.65
C ASN A 98 -9.88 -0.09 4.49
N ASP A 99 -11.16 0.04 4.85
CA ASP A 99 -11.87 -0.96 5.63
C ASP A 99 -11.97 -2.30 4.89
N MET A 100 -12.18 -2.26 3.56
CA MET A 100 -12.13 -3.44 2.70
C MET A 100 -10.74 -4.11 2.73
N LEU A 101 -9.66 -3.33 2.66
CA LEU A 101 -8.30 -3.86 2.69
C LEU A 101 -7.95 -4.49 4.04
N ILE A 102 -8.37 -3.88 5.16
CA ILE A 102 -8.23 -4.49 6.49
C ILE A 102 -8.98 -5.82 6.53
N LYS A 103 -10.24 -5.83 6.05
CA LYS A 103 -11.03 -7.07 6.02
C LYS A 103 -10.36 -8.15 5.18
N ARG A 104 -9.78 -7.76 4.05
CA ARG A 104 -9.03 -8.67 3.18
C ARG A 104 -7.83 -9.27 3.90
N GLN A 105 -7.07 -8.47 4.65
CA GLN A 105 -5.94 -8.96 5.43
C GLN A 105 -6.38 -9.99 6.49
N GLU A 106 -7.50 -9.76 7.19
CA GLU A 106 -8.05 -10.73 8.14
C GLU A 106 -8.39 -12.08 7.49
N VAL A 107 -9.07 -12.04 6.33
CA VAL A 107 -9.46 -13.24 5.58
C VAL A 107 -8.21 -14.04 5.17
N LEU A 108 -7.20 -13.34 4.65
CA LEU A 108 -5.93 -13.95 4.26
C LEU A 108 -5.16 -14.50 5.45
N ALA A 109 -5.10 -13.78 6.56
CA ALA A 109 -4.42 -14.22 7.77
C ALA A 109 -5.08 -15.50 8.33
N LYS A 110 -6.41 -15.57 8.36
CA LYS A 110 -7.13 -16.77 8.77
C LYS A 110 -6.87 -17.95 7.85
N ALA A 111 -6.94 -17.75 6.53
CA ALA A 111 -6.63 -18.78 5.54
C ALA A 111 -5.19 -19.29 5.69
N TRP A 112 -4.25 -18.39 5.96
CA TRP A 112 -2.85 -18.72 6.16
C TRP A 112 -2.63 -19.58 7.40
N GLN A 113 -3.25 -19.23 8.54
CA GLN A 113 -3.16 -20.04 9.76
C GLN A 113 -3.78 -21.43 9.59
N ASP A 114 -4.89 -21.53 8.85
CA ASP A 114 -5.52 -22.81 8.51
C ASP A 114 -4.54 -23.70 7.71
N VAL A 115 -4.01 -23.20 6.59
CA VAL A 115 -3.05 -23.97 5.78
C VAL A 115 -1.82 -24.36 6.60
N LYS A 116 -1.24 -23.44 7.39
CA LYS A 116 -0.10 -23.74 8.26
C LYS A 116 -0.37 -24.83 9.30
N SER A 117 -1.62 -25.06 9.69
CA SER A 117 -2.00 -26.09 10.66
C SER A 117 -2.10 -27.49 10.06
N ARG A 118 -2.14 -27.60 8.73
CA ARG A 118 -2.27 -28.86 7.99
C ARG A 118 -0.90 -29.51 7.80
N LYS A 119 -0.91 -30.81 7.51
CA LYS A 119 0.31 -31.55 7.13
C LYS A 119 0.45 -31.55 5.61
N HIS A 120 1.65 -31.29 5.14
CA HIS A 120 2.03 -31.39 3.72
C HIS A 120 3.29 -32.25 3.61
N ALA A 121 3.37 -33.10 2.59
CA ALA A 121 4.53 -33.97 2.41
C ALA A 121 5.76 -33.19 1.92
N ASN A 122 5.55 -32.05 1.25
CA ASN A 122 6.59 -31.21 0.66
C ASN A 122 6.08 -29.77 0.41
N ALA A 123 6.98 -28.90 -0.02
CA ALA A 123 6.67 -27.50 -0.31
C ALA A 123 5.67 -27.31 -1.47
N ALA A 124 5.68 -28.18 -2.47
CA ALA A 124 4.76 -28.07 -3.61
C ALA A 124 3.31 -28.37 -3.19
N GLU A 125 3.09 -29.36 -2.32
CA GLU A 125 1.76 -29.61 -1.73
C GLU A 125 1.28 -28.45 -0.85
N PHE A 126 2.18 -27.85 -0.07
CA PHE A 126 1.87 -26.65 0.71
C PHE A 126 1.45 -25.49 -0.19
N GLU A 127 2.20 -25.24 -1.27
CA GLU A 127 1.94 -24.16 -2.22
C GLU A 127 0.58 -24.33 -2.92
N GLN A 128 0.29 -25.54 -3.40
CA GLN A 128 -1.00 -25.86 -4.02
C GLN A 128 -2.17 -25.66 -3.05
N ASP A 129 -2.00 -26.10 -1.80
CA ASP A 129 -3.02 -25.93 -0.77
C ASP A 129 -3.22 -24.46 -0.39
N TRP A 130 -2.12 -23.71 -0.27
CA TRP A 130 -2.17 -22.27 -0.05
C TRP A 130 -2.93 -21.55 -1.16
N MET A 131 -2.60 -21.81 -2.42
CA MET A 131 -3.25 -21.15 -3.55
C MET A 131 -4.75 -21.41 -3.59
N LYS A 132 -5.15 -22.68 -3.41
CA LYS A 132 -6.55 -23.07 -3.38
C LYS A 132 -7.29 -22.45 -2.18
N THR A 133 -6.71 -22.54 -0.98
CA THR A 133 -7.36 -22.06 0.25
C THR A 133 -7.45 -20.53 0.26
N ARG A 134 -6.39 -19.83 -0.16
CA ARG A 134 -6.38 -18.38 -0.33
C ARG A 134 -7.47 -17.93 -1.28
N ALA A 135 -7.51 -18.47 -2.51
CA ALA A 135 -8.49 -18.07 -3.51
C ALA A 135 -9.92 -18.37 -3.04
N GLY A 136 -10.16 -19.55 -2.46
CA GLY A 136 -11.47 -19.91 -1.91
C GLY A 136 -11.93 -18.98 -0.79
N ALA A 137 -11.03 -18.61 0.13
CA ALA A 137 -11.36 -17.71 1.23
C ALA A 137 -11.73 -16.30 0.74
N LEU A 138 -10.99 -15.78 -0.26
CA LEU A 138 -11.28 -14.48 -0.86
C LEU A 138 -12.61 -14.48 -1.61
N THR A 139 -12.85 -15.48 -2.47
CA THR A 139 -14.12 -15.62 -3.20
C THR A 139 -15.31 -15.75 -2.25
N ALA A 140 -15.17 -16.55 -1.18
CA ALA A 140 -16.22 -16.69 -0.16
C ALA A 140 -16.52 -15.38 0.60
N ALA A 141 -15.54 -14.49 0.70
CA ALA A 141 -15.70 -13.15 1.26
C ALA A 141 -16.17 -12.10 0.23
N GLY A 142 -16.50 -12.52 -1.01
CA GLY A 142 -16.91 -11.61 -2.08
C GLY A 142 -15.78 -10.74 -2.64
N MET A 143 -14.52 -11.16 -2.46
CA MET A 143 -13.33 -10.42 -2.88
C MET A 143 -12.67 -11.06 -4.10
N ASP A 144 -12.00 -10.25 -4.91
CA ASP A 144 -11.17 -10.76 -6.01
C ASP A 144 -10.00 -11.62 -5.47
N ALA A 145 -9.91 -12.83 -6.01
CA ALA A 145 -8.86 -13.80 -5.70
C ALA A 145 -7.58 -13.52 -6.50
N GLY A 146 -7.66 -12.80 -7.63
CA GLY A 146 -6.58 -12.68 -8.60
C GLY A 146 -6.25 -14.05 -9.19
N THR A 147 -4.97 -14.45 -9.14
CA THR A 147 -4.55 -15.78 -9.57
C THR A 147 -4.99 -16.87 -8.58
N SER A 148 -5.61 -17.92 -9.11
CA SER A 148 -6.03 -19.12 -8.35
C SER A 148 -5.00 -20.26 -8.40
N ASN A 149 -3.96 -20.11 -9.22
CA ASN A 149 -2.84 -21.01 -9.43
C ASN A 149 -1.63 -20.20 -9.93
N TRP A 150 -0.42 -20.75 -9.77
CA TRP A 150 0.81 -20.23 -10.38
C TRP A 150 1.07 -20.92 -11.72
#